data_AF-A0A450T4H6-F1
#
_entry.id   AF-A0A450T4H6-F1
#
_cell.length_a   1.000
_cell.length_b   1.000
_cell.length_c   1.000
_cell.angle_alpha   90.00
_cell.angle_beta   90.00
_cell.angle_gamma   90.00
#
_symmetry.space_group_name_H-M   'P 1'
#
loop_
_entity.id
_entity.type
_entity.pdbx_description
1 polymer ?
#
loop_
_entity_poly.entity_id
_entity_poly.type
_entity_poly.pdbx_seq_one_letter_code
_entity_poly.pdbx_strand_id
1 'polypeptide(L)'
;MSFPEIAATDPGLVDEWARGDMDFCFPKGESIEIFRERVEHAAARMRNCQEDILIVVAHGGVIRFLICYFLGLPPQSHLMFEINPGSITRIRLHDGHGVLAGLNDFDF
;
A
#
# COMPACT_ATOMS: atom_id res chain seq x y z
N MET A 1 7.57 -19.99 4.23
CA MET A 1 6.65 -20.39 5.31
C MET A 1 5.25 -19.93 4.94
N SER A 2 4.27 -20.78 5.15
CA SER A 2 2.86 -20.43 5.06
C SER A 2 2.42 -19.68 6.33
N PHE A 3 1.29 -18.99 6.27
CA PHE A 3 0.74 -18.32 7.45
C PHE A 3 0.50 -19.29 8.63
N PRO A 4 -0.07 -20.51 8.43
CA PRO A 4 -0.20 -21.48 9.52
C PRO A 4 1.13 -21.87 10.18
N GLU A 5 2.21 -22.02 9.40
CA GLU A 5 3.54 -22.31 9.96
C GLU A 5 4.06 -21.16 10.82
N ILE A 6 3.84 -19.91 10.39
CA ILE A 6 4.23 -18.71 11.14
C ILE A 6 3.42 -18.61 12.43
N ALA A 7 2.09 -18.75 12.36
CA ALA A 7 1.21 -18.68 13.52
C ALA A 7 1.48 -19.80 14.55
N ALA A 8 1.93 -20.98 14.10
CA ALA A 8 2.35 -22.05 14.99
C ALA A 8 3.72 -21.77 15.65
N THR A 9 4.61 -21.05 14.96
CA THR A 9 5.99 -20.79 15.43
C THR A 9 6.06 -19.57 16.35
N ASP A 10 5.34 -18.50 16.03
CA ASP A 10 5.39 -17.23 16.77
C ASP A 10 3.99 -16.56 16.85
N PRO A 11 3.07 -17.14 17.64
CA PRO A 11 1.71 -16.63 17.75
C PRO A 11 1.64 -15.22 18.36
N GLY A 12 2.54 -14.88 19.29
CA GLY A 12 2.56 -13.56 19.92
C GLY A 12 2.87 -12.45 18.92
N LEU A 13 3.82 -12.69 18.02
CA LEU A 13 4.14 -11.75 16.97
C LEU A 13 3.03 -11.64 15.91
N VAL A 14 2.31 -12.74 15.64
CA VAL A 14 1.11 -12.69 14.79
C VAL A 14 0.03 -11.83 15.43
N ASP A 15 -0.18 -11.92 16.74
CA ASP A 15 -1.13 -11.07 17.46
C ASP A 15 -0.72 -9.59 17.42
N GLU A 16 0.57 -9.29 17.56
CA GLU A 16 1.11 -7.93 17.41
C GLU A 16 0.89 -7.39 15.99
N TRP A 17 1.24 -8.18 14.97
CA TRP A 17 1.01 -7.82 13.58
C TRP A 17 -0.49 -7.58 13.28
N ALA A 18 -1.37 -8.41 13.83
CA ALA A 18 -2.81 -8.33 13.61
C ALA A 18 -3.45 -7.07 14.23
N ARG A 19 -2.81 -6.41 15.20
CA ARG A 19 -3.28 -5.11 15.72
C ARG A 19 -3.18 -4.01 14.67
N GLY A 20 -2.32 -4.16 13.67
CA GLY A 20 -2.15 -3.19 12.59
C GLY A 20 -1.40 -1.92 13.01
N ASP A 21 -0.60 -2.01 14.08
CA ASP A 21 0.19 -0.89 14.57
C ASP A 21 1.29 -0.52 13.54
N MET A 22 1.45 0.79 13.32
CA MET A 22 2.33 1.33 12.27
C MET A 22 3.83 1.25 12.62
N ASP A 23 4.16 0.92 13.87
CA ASP A 23 5.53 0.70 14.36
C ASP A 23 5.93 -0.78 14.38
N PHE A 24 5.03 -1.69 13.97
CA PHE A 24 5.33 -3.10 13.86
C PHE A 24 6.52 -3.34 12.93
N CYS A 25 7.42 -4.25 13.33
CA CYS A 25 8.62 -4.62 12.58
C CYS A 25 8.70 -6.12 12.39
N PHE A 26 8.78 -6.56 11.14
CA PHE A 26 8.94 -7.97 10.84
C PHE A 26 10.33 -8.46 11.29
N PRO A 27 10.47 -9.67 11.89
CA PRO A 27 11.75 -10.19 12.34
C PRO A 27 12.74 -10.31 11.19
N LYS A 28 13.89 -9.64 11.31
CA LYS A 28 14.91 -9.54 10.25
C LYS A 28 14.39 -8.93 8.94
N GLY A 29 13.21 -8.30 8.98
CA GLY A 29 12.57 -7.61 7.88
C GLY A 29 12.61 -6.10 8.10
N GLU A 30 11.60 -5.42 7.57
CA GLU A 30 11.43 -3.99 7.76
C GLU A 30 10.24 -3.65 8.65
N SER A 31 10.24 -2.44 9.19
CA SER A 31 9.07 -1.86 9.85
C SER A 31 8.07 -1.29 8.85
N ILE A 32 6.81 -1.23 9.26
CA ILE A 32 5.75 -0.60 8.47
C ILE A 32 6.05 0.90 8.22
N GLU A 33 6.71 1.57 9.16
CA GLU A 33 7.18 2.94 9.01
C GLU A 33 8.18 3.10 7.85
N ILE A 34 9.24 2.28 7.82
CA ILE A 34 10.25 2.33 6.75
C ILE A 34 9.63 1.95 5.40
N PHE A 35 8.72 0.96 5.39
CA PHE A 35 7.93 0.60 4.20
C PHE A 35 7.17 1.82 3.67
N ARG A 36 6.40 2.49 4.54
CA ARG A 36 5.60 3.67 4.21
C ARG A 36 6.47 4.76 3.62
N GLU A 37 7.56 5.14 4.28
CA GLU A 37 8.46 6.20 3.80
C GLU A 37 8.99 5.92 2.39
N ARG A 38 9.35 4.67 2.10
CA ARG A 38 9.79 4.27 0.75
C ARG A 38 8.68 4.44 -0.28
N VAL A 39 7.44 4.07 0.07
CA VAL A 39 6.27 4.24 -0.82
C VAL A 39 5.96 5.72 -1.04
N GLU A 40 6.01 6.54 0.00
CA GLU A 40 5.78 8.00 -0.09
C GLU A 40 6.83 8.70 -0.94
N HIS A 41 8.11 8.29 -0.84
CA HIS A 41 9.16 8.81 -1.69
C HIS A 41 8.95 8.44 -3.16
N ALA A 42 8.49 7.21 -3.44
CA ALA A 42 8.11 6.82 -4.80
C ALA A 42 6.92 7.66 -5.31
N ALA A 43 5.91 7.87 -4.48
CA ALA A 43 4.73 8.65 -4.82
C ALA A 43 5.05 10.14 -5.07
N ALA A 44 5.99 10.72 -4.31
CA ALA A 44 6.50 12.07 -4.55
C ALA A 44 7.14 12.19 -5.94
N ARG A 45 7.91 11.18 -6.37
CA ARG A 45 8.48 11.12 -7.72
C ARG A 45 7.39 11.02 -8.79
N MET A 46 6.35 10.22 -8.55
CA MET A 46 5.20 10.10 -9.47
C MET A 46 4.45 11.43 -9.62
N ARG A 47 4.30 12.23 -8.55
CA ARG A 47 3.67 13.56 -8.65
C ARG A 47 4.46 14.55 -9.50
N ASN A 48 5.77 14.38 -9.59
CA ASN A 48 6.67 15.26 -10.34
C ASN A 48 6.92 14.79 -11.78
N CYS A 49 6.32 13.66 -12.19
CA CYS A 49 6.34 13.20 -13.58
C CYS A 49 5.68 14.26 -14.49
N GLN A 50 6.19 14.41 -15.71
CA GLN A 50 5.64 15.36 -16.69
C GLN A 50 4.64 14.68 -17.64
N GLU A 51 4.57 13.36 -17.59
CA GLU A 51 3.72 12.51 -18.41
C GLU A 51 2.28 12.55 -17.91
N ASP A 52 1.33 12.69 -18.84
CA ASP A 52 -0.11 12.73 -18.54
C ASP A 52 -0.64 11.41 -17.96
N ILE A 53 0.01 10.29 -18.30
CA ILE A 53 -0.39 8.94 -17.88
C ILE A 53 0.85 8.17 -17.42
N LEU A 54 0.79 7.68 -16.18
CA LEU A 54 1.81 6.82 -15.59
C LEU A 54 1.22 5.43 -15.29
N ILE A 55 1.91 4.37 -15.71
CA ILE A 55 1.59 2.99 -15.35
C ILE A 55 2.56 2.52 -14.28
N VAL A 56 2.05 2.06 -13.15
CA VAL A 56 2.83 1.53 -12.03
C VAL A 56 2.43 0.08 -11.78
N VAL A 57 3.39 -0.83 -11.86
CA VAL A 57 3.22 -2.24 -11.49
C VAL A 57 3.81 -2.45 -10.11
N ALA A 58 2.99 -2.85 -9.15
CA ALA A 58 3.40 -3.01 -7.76
C ALA A 58 2.57 -4.08 -7.02
N HIS A 59 2.98 -4.40 -5.79
CA HIS A 59 2.26 -5.32 -4.91
C HIS A 59 1.11 -4.62 -4.17
N GLY A 60 0.13 -5.40 -3.68
CA GLY A 60 -1.07 -4.87 -3.01
C GLY A 60 -0.77 -3.95 -1.83
N GLY A 61 0.22 -4.28 -1.00
CA GLY A 61 0.65 -3.40 0.10
C GLY A 61 1.10 -2.01 -0.39
N VAL A 62 1.87 -1.95 -1.48
CA VAL A 62 2.32 -0.68 -2.05
C VAL A 62 1.14 0.11 -2.61
N ILE A 63 0.26 -0.56 -3.35
CA ILE A 63 -0.93 0.08 -3.95
C ILE A 63 -1.83 0.69 -2.86
N ARG A 64 -2.06 -0.01 -1.75
CA ARG A 64 -2.84 0.49 -0.60
C ARG A 64 -2.27 1.78 -0.02
N PHE A 65 -0.95 1.83 0.17
CA PHE A 65 -0.28 3.03 0.69
C PHE A 65 -0.25 4.18 -0.33
N LEU A 66 -0.10 3.88 -1.63
CA LEU A 66 -0.22 4.88 -2.69
C LEU A 66 -1.63 5.49 -2.71
N ILE A 67 -2.69 4.69 -2.58
CA ILE A 67 -4.07 5.19 -2.47
C ILE A 67 -4.17 6.15 -1.29
N CYS A 68 -3.71 5.76 -0.10
CA CYS A 68 -3.75 6.65 1.08
C CYS A 68 -3.01 7.97 0.82
N TYR A 69 -1.81 7.90 0.27
CA TYR A 69 -0.97 9.06 0.00
C TYR A 69 -1.58 10.04 -1.01
N PHE A 70 -2.13 9.54 -2.12
CA PHE A 70 -2.73 10.39 -3.14
C PHE A 70 -4.08 10.96 -2.72
N LEU A 71 -4.87 10.22 -1.93
CA LEU A 71 -6.15 10.69 -1.41
C LEU A 71 -6.01 11.55 -0.14
N GLY A 72 -4.80 11.71 0.41
CA GLY A 72 -4.57 12.45 1.65
C GLY A 72 -5.16 11.75 2.89
N LEU A 73 -5.29 10.42 2.86
CA LEU A 73 -5.80 9.64 3.98
C LEU A 73 -4.69 9.31 4.98
N PRO A 74 -5.01 9.13 6.27
CA PRO A 74 -4.06 8.58 7.23
C PRO A 74 -3.56 7.20 6.76
N PRO A 75 -2.26 6.90 6.87
CA PRO A 75 -1.68 5.63 6.41
C PRO A 75 -2.27 4.39 7.10
N GLN A 76 -2.84 4.54 8.30
CA GLN A 76 -3.57 3.50 9.01
C GLN A 76 -4.79 2.99 8.22
N SER A 77 -5.31 3.77 7.28
CA SER A 77 -6.44 3.41 6.43
C SER A 77 -6.08 2.40 5.34
N HIS A 78 -4.80 2.04 5.17
CA HIS A 78 -4.33 1.22 4.04
C HIS A 78 -5.03 -0.16 3.94
N LEU A 79 -5.44 -0.76 5.06
CA LEU A 79 -6.16 -2.03 5.08
C LEU A 79 -7.64 -1.92 4.66
N MET A 80 -8.19 -0.72 4.53
CA MET A 80 -9.57 -0.51 4.06
C MET A 80 -9.73 -0.80 2.56
N PHE A 81 -8.64 -0.95 1.82
CA PHE A 81 -8.65 -1.20 0.39
C PHE A 81 -8.30 -2.66 0.09
N GLU A 82 -9.23 -3.41 -0.49
CA GLU A 82 -8.93 -4.69 -1.10
C GLU A 82 -8.21 -4.47 -2.44
N ILE A 83 -7.10 -5.18 -2.68
CA ILE A 83 -6.37 -5.13 -3.94
C ILE A 83 -6.28 -6.54 -4.51
N ASN A 84 -7.05 -6.79 -5.57
CA ASN A 84 -7.12 -8.10 -6.19
C ASN A 84 -5.94 -8.31 -7.15
N PRO A 85 -5.30 -9.50 -7.15
CA PRO A 85 -4.24 -9.81 -8.09
C PRO A 85 -4.70 -9.64 -9.55
N GLY A 86 -3.85 -9.03 -10.38
CA GLY A 86 -4.12 -8.80 -11.81
C GLY A 86 -5.13 -7.70 -12.10
N SER A 87 -5.62 -6.99 -11.09
CA SER A 87 -6.54 -5.86 -11.28
C SER A 87 -5.82 -4.53 -11.53
N ILE A 88 -6.57 -3.56 -12.07
CA ILE A 88 -6.10 -2.18 -12.28
C ILE A 88 -6.77 -1.26 -11.26
N THR A 89 -5.96 -0.38 -10.64
CA THR A 89 -6.42 0.74 -9.82
C THR A 89 -6.07 2.04 -10.53
N ARG A 90 -7.04 2.96 -10.65
CA ARG A 90 -6.87 4.23 -11.35
C ARG A 90 -7.04 5.39 -10.38
N ILE A 91 -6.03 6.26 -10.33
CA ILE A 91 -6.06 7.51 -9.57
C ILE A 91 -5.82 8.65 -10.56
N ARG A 92 -6.72 9.63 -10.60
CA ARG A 92 -6.50 10.88 -11.34
C ARG A 92 -5.88 11.90 -10.41
N LEU A 93 -4.83 12.56 -10.84
CA LEU A 93 -4.16 13.60 -10.07
C LEU A 93 -4.60 14.98 -10.59
N HIS A 94 -5.04 15.84 -9.68
CA HIS A 94 -5.47 17.22 -9.94
C HIS A 94 -4.84 18.13 -8.89
N ASP A 95 -3.99 19.07 -9.31
CA ASP A 95 -3.39 20.10 -8.44
C ASP A 95 -2.84 19.56 -7.10
N GLY A 96 -2.20 18.39 -7.13
CA GLY A 96 -1.61 17.73 -5.96
C GLY A 96 -2.53 16.79 -5.18
N HIS A 97 -3.83 16.76 -5.49
CA HIS A 97 -4.83 15.87 -4.89
C HIS A 97 -5.22 14.72 -5.83
N GLY A 98 -5.37 13.52 -5.28
CA GLY A 98 -5.82 12.35 -6.01
C GLY A 98 -7.33 12.13 -5.91
N VAL A 99 -7.91 11.60 -6.99
CA VAL A 99 -9.27 11.06 -7.03
C VAL A 99 -9.19 9.60 -7.43
N LEU A 100 -9.70 8.69 -6.59
CA LEU A 100 -9.80 7.27 -6.90
C LEU A 100 -10.90 7.08 -7.94
N ALA A 101 -10.50 6.83 -9.18
CA ALA A 101 -11.39 6.73 -10.33
C ALA A 101 -11.82 5.29 -10.66
N GLY A 102 -11.11 4.30 -10.11
CA GLY A 102 -11.43 2.88 -10.25
C GLY A 102 -10.55 2.05 -9.31
N LEU A 103 -11.11 0.98 -8.77
CA LEU A 103 -10.44 0.08 -7.83
C LEU A 103 -10.84 -1.35 -8.19
N ASN A 104 -9.84 -2.22 -8.38
CA ASN A 104 -10.03 -3.60 -8.79
C ASN A 104 -10.74 -3.76 -10.16
N ASP A 105 -10.41 -2.91 -11.13
CA ASP A 105 -10.96 -3.03 -12.48
C ASP A 105 -10.29 -4.21 -13.22
N PHE A 106 -11.10 -5.05 -13.86
CA PHE A 106 -10.66 -6.16 -14.72
C PHE A 106 -11.12 -6.02 -16.19
N ASP A 107 -11.97 -5.04 -16.45
CA ASP A 107 -12.46 -4.75 -17.79
C ASP A 107 -11.46 -3.81 -18.47
N PHE A 108 -10.61 -4.38 -19.33
CA PHE A 108 -9.62 -3.65 -20.14
C PHE A 108 -10.07 -3.52 -21.59
#